data_AF-A0A0E3GSQ0-F1
#
_entry.id   AF-A0A0E3GSQ0-F1
#
_cell.length_a   1.000
_cell.length_b   1.000
_cell.length_c   1.000
_cell.angle_alpha   90.00
_cell.angle_beta   90.00
_cell.angle_gamma   90.00
#
_symmetry.space_group_name_H-M   'P 1'
#
loop_
_entity.id
_entity.type
_entity.pdbx_description
1 polymer ?
#
loop_
_entity_poly.entity_id
_entity_poly.type
_entity_poly.pdbx_seq_one_letter_code
_entity_poly.pdbx_strand_id
1 'polypeptide(L)' 'MAAYRWRTAYDKEGVLGLQDTRKDNSGRPREKALSIEEKYERLKAQISFLKAENELLKKLDMLERGMMKKK' A
#
# COMPACT_ATOMS: atom_id res chain seq x y z
N MET A 1 11.21 16.67 18.21
CA MET A 1 10.60 15.32 18.22
C MET A 1 9.92 15.04 16.89
N ALA A 2 10.13 13.86 16.30
CA ALA A 2 9.55 13.47 15.01
C ALA A 2 8.00 13.41 15.02
N ALA A 3 7.41 12.97 16.15
CA ALA A 3 5.95 12.86 16.30
C ALA A 3 5.21 14.20 16.16
N TYR A 4 5.79 15.30 16.66
CA TYR A 4 5.21 16.63 16.51
C TYR A 4 5.18 17.04 15.03
N ARG A 5 6.28 16.82 14.30
CA ARG A 5 6.38 17.15 12.87
C ARG A 5 5.37 16.37 12.03
N TRP A 6 5.17 15.09 12.31
CA TRP A 6 4.20 14.25 11.59
C TRP A 6 2.77 14.71 11.82
N ARG A 7 2.38 15.00 13.07
CA ARG A 7 1.04 15.54 13.37
C ARG A 7 0.81 16.86 12.66
N THR A 8 1.76 17.80 12.75
CA THR A 8 1.65 19.09 12.07
C THR A 8 1.58 18.98 10.55
N ALA A 9 2.28 18.01 9.94
CA ALA A 9 2.20 17.78 8.50
C ALA A 9 0.83 17.21 8.09
N TYR A 10 0.31 16.25 8.87
CA TYR A 10 -1.02 15.69 8.67
C TYR A 10 -2.14 16.72 8.86
N ASP A 11 -2.05 17.58 9.88
CA ASP A 11 -3.06 18.61 10.14
C ASP A 11 -3.13 19.65 8.99
N LYS A 12 -2.03 19.86 8.26
CA LYS A 12 -1.94 20.83 7.16
C LYS A 12 -2.37 20.25 5.81
N GLU A 13 -1.88 19.06 5.47
CA GLU A 13 -2.00 18.48 4.13
C GLU A 13 -2.64 17.08 4.12
N GLY A 14 -3.15 16.63 5.27
CA GLY A 14 -3.75 15.31 5.43
C GLY A 14 -2.76 14.20 5.13
N VAL A 15 -3.24 13.14 4.47
CA VAL A 15 -2.42 11.98 4.09
C VAL A 15 -1.31 12.37 3.11
N LEU A 16 -1.49 13.41 2.28
CA LEU A 16 -0.48 13.88 1.33
C LEU A 16 0.76 14.45 2.05
N GLY A 17 0.58 15.12 3.17
CA GLY A 17 1.69 15.64 4.00
C GLY A 17 2.49 14.55 4.73
N LEU A 18 1.97 13.33 4.78
CA LEU A 18 2.65 12.14 5.30
C LEU A 18 3.22 11.27 4.19
N GLN A 19 2.82 11.50 2.94
CA GLN A 19 3.31 10.75 1.80
C GLN A 19 4.79 11.06 1.60
N ASP A 20 5.61 10.03 1.38
CA ASP A 20 7.02 10.23 1.08
C ASP A 20 7.14 10.96 -0.28
N THR A 21 7.56 12.22 -0.24
CA THR A 21 7.74 13.06 -1.44
C THR A 21 9.11 12.83 -2.09
N ARG A 22 9.93 11.93 -1.55
CA ARG A 22 11.15 11.52 -2.24
C ARG A 22 10.76 10.90 -3.57
N LYS A 23 11.46 11.31 -4.63
CA LYS A 23 11.34 10.70 -5.96
C LYS A 23 11.63 9.21 -5.79
N ASP A 24 10.57 8.40 -5.91
CA ASP A 24 10.68 6.95 -5.82
C ASP A 24 11.74 6.45 -6.79
N ASN A 25 12.57 5.49 -6.36
CA ASN A 25 13.75 5.01 -7.11
C ASN A 25 14.70 6.11 -7.61
N SER A 26 15.37 6.83 -6.70
CA SER A 26 16.51 7.72 -7.04
C SER A 26 17.76 6.96 -7.56
N GLY A 27 17.58 5.77 -8.13
CA GLY A 27 18.59 5.01 -8.85
C GLY A 27 18.38 5.12 -10.36
N ARG A 28 19.43 4.85 -11.14
CA ARG A 28 19.32 4.77 -12.60
C ARG A 28 18.35 3.63 -12.95
N PRO A 29 17.33 3.86 -13.79
CA PRO A 29 16.47 2.77 -14.26
C PRO A 29 17.35 1.70 -14.93
N ARG A 30 17.09 0.43 -14.65
CA ARG A 30 17.77 -0.66 -15.35
C ARG A 30 17.40 -0.57 -16.84
N GLU A 31 18.37 -0.27 -17.69
CA GLU A 31 18.21 -0.24 -19.15
C GLU A 31 18.03 -1.66 -19.76
N LYS A 32 18.25 -2.72 -18.96
CA LYS A 32 18.10 -4.12 -19.38
C LYS A 32 16.65 -4.59 -19.26
N ALA A 33 16.16 -5.30 -20.28
CA ALA A 33 14.89 -6.01 -20.20
C ALA A 33 14.93 -7.06 -19.07
N LEU A 34 13.86 -7.13 -18.27
CA LEU A 34 13.72 -8.12 -17.20
C LEU A 34 13.79 -9.54 -17.77
N SER A 35 14.53 -10.41 -17.08
CA SER A 35 14.52 -11.84 -17.37
C SER A 35 13.12 -12.42 -17.13
N ILE A 36 12.81 -13.55 -17.79
CA ILE A 36 11.54 -14.27 -17.60
C ILE A 36 11.35 -14.65 -16.12
N GLU A 37 12.43 -15.09 -15.45
CA GLU A 37 12.43 -15.42 -14.03
C GLU A 37 12.05 -14.22 -13.15
N GLU A 38 12.65 -13.06 -13.41
CA GLU A 38 12.37 -11.83 -12.65
C GLU A 38 10.92 -11.35 -12.86
N LYS A 39 10.37 -11.53 -14.07
CA LYS A 39 8.96 -11.24 -14.35
C LYS A 39 8.04 -12.19 -13.58
N TYR A 40 8.40 -13.47 -13.51
CA TYR A 40 7.63 -14.48 -12.81
C TYR A 40 7.58 -14.21 -11.29
N GLU A 41 8.72 -13.88 -10.69
CA GLU A 41 8.76 -13.50 -9.27
C GLU A 41 7.97 -12.23 -8.97
N ARG A 42 8.03 -11.22 -9.85
CA ARG A 42 7.16 -10.03 -9.73
C ARG A 42 5.68 -10.38 -9.79
N LEU A 43 5.28 -11.26 -10.72
CA LEU A 43 3.89 -11.70 -10.84
C LEU A 43 3.44 -12.49 -9.61
N LYS A 44 4.28 -13.36 -9.06
CA LYS A 44 4.00 -14.06 -7.80
C LYS A 44 3.77 -13.09 -6.65
N ALA A 45 4.65 -12.09 -6.50
CA ALA A 45 4.52 -11.07 -5.47
C ALA A 45 3.23 -10.25 -5.63
N GLN A 46 2.89 -9.88 -6.87
CA GLN A 46 1.64 -9.18 -7.17
C GLN A 46 0.41 -10.05 -6.83
N ILE A 47 0.45 -11.34 -7.17
CA ILE A 47 -0.61 -12.29 -6.82
C ILE A 47 -0.75 -12.44 -5.30
N SER A 48 0.36 -12.54 -4.55
CA SER A 48 0.28 -12.64 -3.09
C SER A 48 -0.30 -11.37 -2.47
N PHE A 49 0.09 -10.21 -2.97
CA PHE A 49 -0.44 -8.92 -2.53
C PHE A 49 -1.95 -8.83 -2.76
N LEU A 50 -2.41 -9.11 -3.99
CA LEU A 50 -3.84 -9.08 -4.32
C LEU A 50 -4.66 -10.10 -3.54
N LYS A 51 -4.09 -11.28 -3.21
CA LYS A 51 -4.75 -12.25 -2.34
C LYS A 51 -4.94 -11.70 -0.93
N ALA A 52 -3.92 -11.04 -0.37
CA ALA A 52 -4.01 -10.42 0.95
C ALA A 52 -5.04 -9.28 0.98
N GLU A 53 -5.07 -8.45 -0.06
CA GLU A 53 -6.06 -7.37 -0.21
C GLU A 53 -7.49 -7.92 -0.26
N ASN A 54 -7.73 -8.97 -1.05
CA ASN A 54 -9.04 -9.64 -1.09
C ASN A 54 -9.44 -10.27 0.25
N GLU A 55 -8.49 -10.85 1.00
CA GLU A 55 -8.78 -11.39 2.33
C GLU A 55 -9.16 -10.27 3.31
N LEU A 56 -8.47 -9.14 3.25
CA LEU A 56 -8.78 -7.96 4.05
C LEU A 56 -10.19 -7.43 3.74
N LEU A 57 -10.53 -7.27 2.46
CA LEU A 57 -11.86 -6.83 2.03
C LEU A 57 -12.96 -7.76 2.53
N LYS A 58 -12.76 -9.09 2.42
CA LYS A 58 -13.71 -10.08 2.96
C LYS A 58 -13.90 -9.94 4.47
N LYS A 59 -12.84 -9.64 5.22
CA LYS A 59 -12.94 -9.39 6.67
C LYS A 59 -13.75 -8.13 6.97
N LEU A 60 -13.53 -7.05 6.23
CA LEU A 60 -14.31 -5.83 6.37
C LEU A 60 -15.80 -6.07 6.05
N ASP A 61 -16.09 -6.71 4.92
CA ASP A 61 -17.46 -7.08 4.54
C ASP A 61 -18.18 -7.91 5.61
N MET A 62 -17.48 -8.87 6.22
CA MET A 62 -18.04 -9.69 7.31
C MET A 62 -18.35 -8.85 8.56
N LEU A 63 -17.46 -7.91 8.92
CA LEU A 63 -17.68 -7.01 10.05
C LEU A 63 -18.87 -6.08 9.80
N GLU A 64 -18.95 -5.49 8.61
CA GLU A 64 -20.05 -4.60 8.21
C GLU A 64 -21.39 -5.33 8.18
N ARG A 65 -21.44 -6.53 7.57
CA ARG A 65 -22.66 -7.37 7.57
C ARG A 65 -23.05 -7.85 8.97
N GLY A 66 -22.08 -8.13 9.84
CA GLY A 66 -22.31 -8.46 11.24
C GLY A 66 -22.89 -7.28 12.04
N MET A 67 -22.43 -6.07 11.76
CA MET A 67 -22.98 -4.84 12.34
C MET A 67 -24.42 -4.57 11.87
N MET A 68 -24.72 -4.82 10.59
CA MET A 68 -26.08 -4.63 10.04
C MET A 68 -27.13 -5.60 10.61
N LYS A 69 -26.71 -6.74 11.18
CA LYS A 69 -27.62 -7.70 11.85
C LYS A 69 -27.96 -7.32 13.30
N LYS A 70 -27.25 -6.37 13.92
CA LYS A 70 -27.63 -5.79 15.22
C LYS A 70 -28.64 -4.66 14.97
N LYS A 71 -29.90 -5.01 14.72
CA LYS A 71 -31.03 -4.10 14.79
C LYS A 71 -32.26 -4.84 15.30
#